data_AF-A0A2L2Z6S9-F1
#
_entry.id   AF-A0A2L2Z6S9-F1
#
_cell.length_a   1.000
_cell.length_b   1.000
_cell.length_c   1.000
_cell.angle_alpha   90.00
_cell.angle_beta   90.00
_cell.angle_gamma   90.00
#
_symmetry.space_group_name_H-M   'P 1'
#
loop_
_entity.id
_entity.type
_entity.pdbx_description
1 polymer ?
#
loop_
_entity_poly.entity_id
_entity_poly.type
_entity_poly.pdbx_seq_one_letter_code
_entity_poly.pdbx_strand_id
1 'polypeptide(L)' 'RPEETENPRRALQNPDMYAGDMAGIYPNYPGERRAIVGPNFRWPGGVVPYVIDRSLGN' A
#
# COMPACT_ATOMS: atom_id res chain seq x y z
N ARG A 1 1.18 14.19 -20.57
CA ARG A 1 2.57 14.69 -20.39
C ARG A 1 3.45 13.52 -19.97
N PRO A 2 4.72 13.37 -20.38
CA PRO A 2 5.54 12.19 -20.06
C PRO A 2 5.59 11.83 -18.57
N GLU A 3 5.57 12.83 -17.69
CA GLU A 3 5.48 12.67 -16.24
C GLU A 3 4.20 12.01 -15.71
N GLU A 4 3.06 12.12 -16.41
CA GLU A 4 1.81 11.44 -16.03
C GLU A 4 1.91 9.92 -16.18
N THR A 5 2.81 9.44 -17.05
CA THR A 5 3.10 8.02 -17.23
C THR A 5 4.28 7.55 -16.38
N GLU A 6 5.23 8.44 -16.06
CA GLU A 6 6.45 8.08 -15.34
C GLU A 6 6.24 7.91 -13.84
N ASN A 7 5.43 8.77 -13.21
CA ASN A 7 5.13 8.66 -11.77
C ASN A 7 4.42 7.35 -11.42
N PRO A 8 3.34 6.93 -12.11
CA PRO A 8 2.73 5.62 -11.90
C PRO A 8 3.69 4.47 -12.15
N ARG A 9 4.55 4.57 -13.17
CA ARG A 9 5.56 3.54 -13.47
C ARG A 9 6.52 3.36 -12.30
N ARG A 10 7.04 4.45 -11.74
CA ARG A 10 7.97 4.41 -10.59
C ARG A 10 7.32 3.87 -9.32
N ALA A 11 6.04 4.16 -9.10
CA ALA A 11 5.32 3.67 -7.92
C ALA A 11 5.27 2.14 -7.82
N LEU A 12 5.38 1.43 -8.96
CA LEU A 12 5.37 -0.03 -9.04
C LEU A 12 6.78 -0.66 -8.99
N GLN A 13 7.84 0.09 -8.69
CA GLN A 13 9.22 -0.39 -8.74
C GLN A 13 9.85 -0.63 -7.37
N ASN A 14 9.09 -1.16 -6.42
CA ASN A 14 9.61 -1.59 -5.11
C ASN A 14 9.79 -3.12 -5.12
N PRO A 15 11.02 -3.65 -5.29
CA PRO A 15 11.26 -5.08 -5.52
C PRO A 15 10.97 -5.97 -4.30
N ASP A 16 10.84 -5.36 -3.13
CA ASP A 16 10.50 -5.98 -1.85
C ASP A 16 8.99 -6.00 -1.57
N MET A 17 8.18 -5.38 -2.44
CA MET A 17 6.72 -5.28 -2.28
C MET A 17 5.97 -6.15 -3.29
N TYR A 18 4.83 -6.70 -2.86
CA TYR A 18 3.92 -7.43 -3.72
C TYR A 18 3.33 -6.50 -4.80
N ALA A 19 3.33 -6.97 -6.05
CA ALA A 19 2.97 -6.21 -7.26
C ALA A 19 3.71 -4.86 -7.44
N GLY A 20 4.77 -4.62 -6.65
CA GLY A 20 5.58 -3.42 -6.70
C GLY A 20 5.14 -2.28 -5.79
N ASP A 21 3.98 -2.36 -5.13
CA ASP A 21 3.40 -1.27 -4.34
C ASP A 21 2.61 -1.69 -3.08
N MET A 22 2.49 -3.00 -2.80
CA MET A 22 1.79 -3.51 -1.62
C MET A 22 2.75 -4.25 -0.68
N ALA A 23 2.90 -3.77 0.55
CA ALA A 23 3.71 -4.46 1.57
C ALA A 23 3.12 -5.83 2.01
N GLY A 24 1.81 -6.02 1.86
CA GLY A 24 1.06 -7.18 2.38
C GLY A 24 0.91 -7.17 3.91
N ILE A 25 0.16 -8.12 4.46
CA ILE A 25 0.08 -8.36 5.91
C ILE A 25 1.09 -9.41 6.34
N TYR A 26 1.26 -10.44 5.50
CA TYR A 26 2.29 -11.44 5.65
C TYR A 26 3.24 -11.36 4.44
N PRO A 27 4.40 -10.69 4.58
CA PRO A 27 5.32 -10.43 3.46
C PRO A 27 5.74 -11.67 2.66
N ASN A 28 5.68 -12.85 3.28
CA ASN A 28 6.07 -14.13 2.68
C ASN A 28 4.89 -15.01 2.25
N TYR A 29 3.63 -14.54 2.33
CA TYR A 29 2.47 -15.36 1.98
C TYR A 29 1.91 -14.98 0.59
N PRO A 30 2.13 -15.81 -0.45
CA PRO A 30 1.75 -15.49 -1.83
C PRO A 30 0.22 -15.51 -2.09
N GLY A 31 -0.58 -15.79 -1.05
CA GLY A 31 -2.04 -15.93 -1.09
C GLY A 31 -2.83 -14.65 -0.92
N GLU A 32 -2.19 -13.51 -0.63
CA GLU A 32 -2.86 -12.20 -0.51
C GLU A 32 -3.19 -11.62 -1.90
N ARG A 33 -4.01 -12.35 -2.67
CA ARG A 33 -4.53 -11.88 -3.95
C ARG A 33 -5.93 -11.35 -3.73
N ARG A 34 -6.16 -10.05 -3.97
CA ARG A 34 -7.46 -9.33 -3.97
C ARG A 34 -7.84 -8.75 -2.59
N ALA A 35 -9.14 -8.47 -2.41
CA ALA A 35 -9.69 -7.91 -1.19
C ALA A 35 -9.34 -8.76 0.03
N ILE A 36 -8.95 -8.09 1.10
CA ILE A 36 -8.65 -8.76 2.35
C ILE A 36 -9.90 -9.41 2.95
N VAL A 37 -9.79 -10.70 3.28
CA VAL A 37 -10.90 -11.50 3.79
C VAL A 37 -10.83 -11.57 5.30
N GLY A 38 -11.94 -11.25 5.96
CA GLY A 38 -12.08 -11.35 7.41
C GLY A 38 -12.31 -9.99 8.09
N PRO A 39 -13.23 -9.90 9.06
CA PRO A 39 -13.53 -8.64 9.75
C PRO A 39 -12.36 -8.12 10.59
N ASN A 40 -11.44 -9.00 11.01
CA ASN A 40 -10.29 -8.66 11.84
C ASN A 40 -9.27 -7.74 11.16
N PHE A 41 -9.31 -7.64 9.84
CA PHE A 41 -8.42 -6.79 9.06
C PHE A 41 -9.07 -5.47 8.62
N ARG A 42 -10.29 -5.20 9.09
CA ARG A 42 -10.99 -3.95 8.81
C ARG A 42 -10.74 -2.96 9.95
N TRP A 43 -10.66 -1.69 9.60
CA TRP A 43 -10.63 -0.62 10.59
C TRP A 43 -11.94 -0.62 11.40
N PRO A 44 -11.87 -0.54 12.75
CA PRO A 44 -13.05 -0.47 13.60
C PRO A 44 -13.97 0.68 13.19
N GLY A 45 -15.26 0.39 12.98
CA GLY A 45 -16.23 1.39 12.54
C GLY A 45 -15.98 1.99 11.16
N GLY A 46 -15.03 1.46 10.37
CA GLY A 46 -14.65 2.05 9.09
C GLY A 46 -13.88 3.38 9.21
N VAL A 47 -13.35 3.70 10.39
CA VAL A 47 -12.61 4.94 10.65
C VAL A 47 -11.12 4.67 10.59
N VAL A 48 -10.40 5.39 9.73
CA VAL A 48 -8.94 5.28 9.57
C VAL A 48 -8.26 6.45 10.30
N PRO A 49 -7.71 6.26 11.50
CA PRO A 49 -6.87 7.27 12.14
C PRO A 49 -5.52 7.36 11.42
N TYR A 50 -4.97 8.56 11.31
CA TYR A 50 -3.67 8.80 10.67
C TYR A 50 -2.87 9.87 11.41
N VAL A 51 -1.55 9.90 11.19
CA VAL A 51 -0.62 10.93 11.64
C VAL A 51 0.24 11.32 10.45
N ILE A 52 0.46 12.63 10.26
CA ILE A 52 1.40 13.13 9.25
C ILE A 52 2.77 13.20 9.90
N ASP A 53 3.72 12.43 9.37
CA ASP A 53 5.08 12.44 9.85
C ASP A 53 5.74 13.80 9.60
N ARG A 54 6.59 14.25 10.53
CA ARG A 54 7.24 15.57 10.45
C ARG A 54 8.16 15.69 9.23
N SER A 55 8.73 14.58 8.74
CA SER A 55 9.54 14.55 7.52
C SER A 55 8.77 14.88 6.24
N LEU A 56 7.44 14.83 6.29
CA LEU A 56 6.55 15.21 5.19
C LEU A 56 6.10 16.67 5.26
N GLY A 57 6.56 17.43 6.27
CA GLY A 57 6.39 18.88 6.34
C GLY A 57 7.37 19.60 5.41
N ASN A 58 6.92 20.71 4.82
CA ASN A 58 7.72 21.58 3.95
C ASN A 58 9.01 22.08 4.60
#